data_AF-A0A938UU47-F1
#
_entry.id   AF-A0A938UU47-F1
#
_cell.length_a   1.000
_cell.length_b   1.000
_cell.length_c   1.000
_cell.angle_alpha   90.00
_cell.angle_beta   90.00
_cell.angle_gamma   90.00
#
_symmetry.space_group_name_H-M   'P 1'
#
loop_
_entity.id
_entity.type
_entity.pdbx_description
1 polymer ?
#
loop_
_entity_poly.entity_id
_entity_poly.type
_entity_poly.pdbx_seq_one_letter_code
_entity_poly.pdbx_strand_id
1 'polypeptide(L)'
;MTARADQNPCTDNACDPKGGCIFPANALPCDDKNPCTGGDKCGNGKCQPGAGAPCDDGNPCTDQGCDTAKGGCYFTSNTTNCEDGNACTAGDKCANGKCGKGGTVVCDDKNGCTADSCDVVKGCVYQQAGACDDGDPCTADSCNPANGACSHAAVANCCGKAVHLEVLLCERARPLRQVLALRRGEPTVRPEAIQRRDRCSQCPTTPKPGRAMAIPYRALEELPERMRLGERGRLQRPQPAHRSTPDDEPG
;
A
#
# COMPACT_ATOMS: atom_id res chain seq x y z
N MET A 1 -3.25 71.91 -8.78
CA MET A 1 -1.91 71.27 -8.82
C MET A 1 -2.11 69.83 -8.41
N THR A 2 -1.97 68.88 -9.33
CA THR A 2 -1.92 67.46 -8.96
C THR A 2 -0.63 67.22 -8.20
N ALA A 3 -0.73 66.86 -6.93
CA ALA A 3 0.40 66.42 -6.11
C ALA A 3 1.12 65.31 -6.88
N ARG A 4 2.37 65.57 -7.29
CA ARG A 4 3.19 64.56 -7.95
C ARG A 4 3.63 63.59 -6.86
N ALA A 5 3.35 62.30 -7.05
CA ALA A 5 3.83 61.27 -6.15
C ALA A 5 5.36 61.30 -6.09
N ASP A 6 5.94 61.14 -4.90
CA ASP A 6 7.40 61.12 -4.68
C ASP A 6 8.07 59.82 -5.16
N GLN A 7 7.26 58.86 -5.64
CA GLN A 7 7.66 57.53 -6.11
C GLN A 7 8.36 56.68 -5.04
N ASN A 8 8.28 57.07 -3.77
CA ASN A 8 8.80 56.28 -2.68
C ASN A 8 7.72 55.31 -2.20
N PRO A 9 7.92 53.99 -2.31
CA PRO A 9 6.92 53.01 -1.86
C PRO A 9 6.67 53.08 -0.34
N CYS A 10 7.58 53.69 0.42
CA CYS A 10 7.52 53.77 1.87
C CYS A 10 6.89 55.05 2.43
N THR A 11 6.29 55.85 1.56
CA THR A 11 5.52 57.02 1.94
C THR A 11 4.18 57.06 1.21
N ASP A 12 3.16 57.52 1.91
CA ASP A 12 1.84 57.73 1.31
C ASP A 12 1.76 59.16 0.78
N ASN A 13 1.16 59.35 -0.39
CA ASN A 13 0.97 60.68 -0.95
C ASN A 13 -0.24 61.36 -0.30
N ALA A 14 -0.01 62.44 0.44
CA ALA A 14 -1.06 63.20 1.10
C ALA A 14 -0.89 64.71 0.85
N CYS A 15 -1.97 65.47 1.07
CA CYS A 15 -1.98 66.93 0.93
C CYS A 15 -2.26 67.57 2.29
N ASP A 16 -1.37 68.44 2.75
CA ASP A 16 -1.60 69.36 3.86
C ASP A 16 -2.27 70.65 3.32
N PRO A 17 -3.50 70.97 3.77
CA PRO A 17 -4.21 72.19 3.39
C PRO A 17 -3.45 73.49 3.69
N LYS A 18 -2.48 73.47 4.61
CA LYS A 18 -1.65 74.63 4.99
C LYS A 18 -0.26 74.63 4.37
N GLY A 19 0.20 73.49 3.85
CA GLY A 19 1.62 73.24 3.57
C GLY A 19 1.95 72.59 2.23
N GLY A 20 0.95 72.18 1.43
CA GLY A 20 1.19 71.51 0.14
C GLY A 20 1.28 69.99 0.26
N CYS A 21 2.13 69.33 -0.55
CA CYS A 21 2.23 67.87 -0.55
C CYS A 21 3.03 67.39 0.68
N ILE A 22 2.52 66.37 1.38
CA ILE A 22 3.19 65.69 2.49
C ILE A 22 3.30 64.18 2.18
N PHE A 23 4.32 63.55 2.74
CA PHE A 23 4.66 62.15 2.45
C PHE A 23 4.84 61.36 3.77
N PRO A 24 3.76 61.13 4.54
CA PRO A 24 3.84 60.34 5.77
C PRO A 24 4.38 58.93 5.51
N ALA A 25 5.27 58.46 6.39
CA ALA A 25 5.83 57.12 6.31
C ALA A 25 4.76 56.05 6.54
N ASN A 26 4.81 54.98 5.75
CA ASN A 26 3.96 53.80 5.93
C ASN A 26 4.80 52.58 6.38
N ALA A 27 4.11 51.44 6.61
CA ALA A 27 4.71 50.18 7.02
C ALA A 27 4.42 49.02 6.04
N LEU A 28 4.14 49.36 4.77
CA LEU A 28 3.80 48.40 3.74
C LEU A 28 5.03 47.57 3.30
N PRO A 29 4.83 46.41 2.65
CA PRO A 29 5.91 45.71 1.98
C PRO A 29 6.61 46.59 0.95
N CYS A 30 7.92 46.45 0.83
CA CYS A 30 8.74 47.12 -0.17
C CYS A 30 9.83 46.17 -0.66
N ASP A 31 10.70 46.67 -1.53
CA ASP A 31 11.88 45.96 -2.05
C ASP A 31 13.08 46.87 -1.81
N ASP A 32 14.03 46.41 -0.99
CA ASP A 32 15.26 47.15 -0.69
C ASP A 32 16.35 46.96 -1.77
N LYS A 33 16.03 46.18 -2.82
CA LYS A 33 16.87 45.79 -3.96
C LYS A 33 18.07 44.94 -3.57
N ASN A 34 18.13 44.45 -2.34
CA ASN A 34 19.12 43.48 -1.93
C ASN A 34 18.55 42.07 -2.17
N PRO A 35 19.11 41.29 -3.10
CA PRO A 35 18.61 39.94 -3.40
C PRO A 35 18.79 38.95 -2.23
N CYS A 36 19.50 39.34 -1.17
CA CYS A 36 19.75 38.55 0.02
C CYS A 36 18.86 38.90 1.21
N THR A 37 17.84 39.73 1.00
CA THR A 37 16.83 40.07 2.00
C THR A 37 15.46 39.77 1.41
N GLY A 38 14.59 39.21 2.26
CA GLY A 38 13.24 38.85 1.88
C GLY A 38 12.23 39.40 2.89
N GLY A 39 11.08 39.83 2.39
CA GLY A 39 10.01 40.36 3.24
C GLY A 39 10.31 41.76 3.78
N ASP A 40 10.99 42.60 2.99
CA ASP A 40 11.32 43.97 3.35
C ASP A 40 10.06 44.78 3.64
N LYS A 41 10.18 45.70 4.60
CA LYS A 41 9.07 46.52 5.06
C LYS A 41 9.48 47.96 5.21
N CYS A 42 8.54 48.83 4.92
CA CYS A 42 8.73 50.24 5.13
C CYS A 42 8.83 50.57 6.62
N GLY A 43 9.79 51.42 6.95
CA GLY A 43 10.00 51.94 8.30
C GLY A 43 10.68 53.28 8.21
N ASN A 44 10.11 54.29 8.87
CA ASN A 44 10.61 55.67 8.87
C ASN A 44 10.83 56.23 7.45
N GLY A 45 9.92 55.94 6.51
CA GLY A 45 9.95 56.46 5.14
C GLY A 45 11.00 55.79 4.25
N LYS A 46 11.64 54.71 4.70
CA LYS A 46 12.64 53.95 3.94
C LYS A 46 12.32 52.46 3.97
N CYS A 47 12.69 51.75 2.92
CA CYS A 47 12.60 50.30 2.92
C CYS A 47 13.66 49.74 3.87
N GLN A 48 13.23 48.93 4.83
CA GLN A 48 14.10 48.25 5.79
C GLN A 48 14.27 46.80 5.34
N PRO A 49 15.51 46.27 5.32
CA PRO A 49 15.79 44.89 4.95
C PRO A 49 15.02 43.92 5.85
N GLY A 50 14.37 42.94 5.24
CA GLY A 50 13.75 41.82 5.92
C GLY A 50 14.77 40.78 6.41
N ALA A 51 14.27 39.67 6.96
CA ALA A 51 15.12 38.64 7.54
C ALA A 51 15.61 37.65 6.49
N GLY A 52 16.95 37.54 6.34
CA GLY A 52 17.64 36.49 5.58
C GLY A 52 17.29 36.42 4.09
N ALA A 53 18.11 35.71 3.34
CA ALA A 53 17.81 35.44 1.94
C ALA A 53 16.86 34.22 1.86
N PRO A 54 15.80 34.25 1.04
CA PRO A 54 14.94 33.10 0.79
C PRO A 54 15.63 32.09 -0.15
N CYS A 55 16.87 31.70 0.18
CA CYS A 55 17.64 30.74 -0.61
C CYS A 55 17.42 29.37 0.01
N ASP A 56 16.46 28.64 -0.54
CA ASP A 56 16.24 27.21 -0.27
C ASP A 56 15.80 26.58 -1.58
N ASP A 57 16.62 25.68 -2.13
CA ASP A 57 16.30 24.92 -3.33
C ASP A 57 15.70 23.54 -3.02
N GLY A 58 15.51 23.24 -1.73
CA GLY A 58 14.99 21.97 -1.23
C GLY A 58 15.92 20.78 -1.46
N ASN A 59 17.17 21.01 -1.88
CA ASN A 59 18.13 19.94 -2.13
C ASN A 59 19.04 19.72 -0.90
N PRO A 60 18.92 18.57 -0.20
CA PRO A 60 19.76 18.30 0.98
C PRO A 60 21.26 18.20 0.64
N CYS A 61 21.60 18.02 -0.65
CA CYS A 61 22.96 17.89 -1.13
C CYS A 61 23.62 19.20 -1.56
N THR A 62 23.01 20.32 -1.21
CA THR A 62 23.57 21.65 -1.43
C THR A 62 23.50 22.48 -0.17
N ASP A 63 24.59 23.19 0.12
CA ASP A 63 24.60 24.26 1.11
C ASP A 63 24.15 25.55 0.41
N GLN A 64 23.10 26.17 0.94
CA GLN A 64 22.59 27.45 0.45
C GLN A 64 23.37 28.62 1.05
N GLY A 65 23.62 29.62 0.21
CA GLY A 65 24.13 30.90 0.63
C GLY A 65 23.55 32.02 -0.21
N CYS A 66 23.75 33.25 0.24
CA CYS A 66 23.43 34.42 -0.56
C CYS A 66 24.61 35.38 -0.57
N ASP A 67 24.96 35.83 -1.77
CA ASP A 67 26.04 36.76 -2.00
C ASP A 67 25.61 37.75 -3.07
N THR A 68 25.49 39.02 -2.68
CA THR A 68 25.12 40.11 -3.59
C THR A 68 26.11 40.28 -4.73
N ALA A 69 27.39 39.93 -4.54
CA ALA A 69 28.41 39.97 -5.60
C ALA A 69 28.22 38.86 -6.64
N LYS A 70 27.62 37.73 -6.25
CA LYS A 70 27.21 36.65 -7.17
C LYS A 70 25.81 36.86 -7.74
N GLY A 71 25.15 37.97 -7.40
CA GLY A 71 23.81 38.29 -7.88
C GLY A 71 22.68 37.68 -7.06
N GLY A 72 22.94 37.19 -5.83
CA GLY A 72 21.93 36.65 -4.93
C GLY A 72 22.23 35.23 -4.47
N CYS A 73 21.21 34.35 -4.51
CA CYS A 73 21.31 32.97 -4.05
C CYS A 73 22.35 32.17 -4.83
N TYR A 74 23.12 31.36 -4.12
CA TYR A 74 24.01 30.36 -4.69
C TYR A 74 23.94 29.07 -3.87
N PHE A 75 24.22 27.94 -4.54
CA PHE A 75 24.13 26.61 -3.96
C PHE A 75 25.44 25.88 -4.23
N THR A 76 26.05 25.33 -3.18
CA THR A 76 27.33 24.61 -3.29
C THR A 76 27.12 23.16 -2.90
N SER A 77 27.52 22.22 -3.75
CA SER A 77 27.40 20.80 -3.44
C SER A 77 28.12 20.44 -2.15
N ASN A 78 27.44 19.67 -1.28
CA ASN A 78 28.03 19.14 -0.06
C ASN A 78 28.22 17.61 -0.14
N THR A 79 28.77 17.03 0.92
CA THR A 79 29.06 15.60 1.05
C THR A 79 28.40 14.96 2.27
N THR A 80 27.36 15.61 2.77
CA THR A 80 26.62 15.16 3.95
C THR A 80 25.79 13.91 3.67
N ASN A 81 25.21 13.32 4.71
CA ASN A 81 24.26 12.23 4.53
C ASN A 81 22.97 12.76 3.91
N CYS A 82 22.35 11.95 3.08
CA CYS A 82 21.05 12.22 2.48
C CYS A 82 20.26 10.92 2.40
N GLU A 83 19.06 10.97 1.82
CA GLU A 83 18.24 9.79 1.53
C GLU A 83 18.01 9.74 0.03
N ASP A 84 18.36 8.63 -0.62
CA ASP A 84 18.19 8.45 -2.07
C ASP A 84 16.75 8.03 -2.45
N GLY A 85 15.89 7.89 -1.45
CA GLY A 85 14.49 7.49 -1.58
C GLY A 85 14.29 5.99 -1.74
N ASN A 86 15.34 5.18 -1.63
CA ASN A 86 15.27 3.73 -1.68
C ASN A 86 15.49 3.13 -0.29
N ALA A 87 14.45 2.55 0.30
CA ALA A 87 14.52 1.92 1.61
C ALA A 87 15.47 0.69 1.66
N CYS A 88 15.95 0.22 0.51
CA CYS A 88 16.90 -0.88 0.36
C CYS A 88 18.35 -0.43 0.32
N THR A 89 18.61 0.84 0.56
CA THR A 89 19.94 1.41 0.68
C THR A 89 20.13 2.09 2.02
N ALA A 90 21.38 2.13 2.46
CA ALA A 90 21.75 2.77 3.71
C ALA A 90 23.09 3.47 3.56
N GLY A 91 23.21 4.58 4.28
CA GLY A 91 24.41 5.41 4.25
C GLY A 91 24.54 6.17 2.93
N ASP A 92 23.43 6.62 2.36
CA ASP A 92 23.43 7.47 1.17
C ASP A 92 24.14 8.79 1.47
N LYS A 93 24.86 9.29 0.48
CA LYS A 93 25.72 10.46 0.63
C LYS A 93 25.63 11.38 -0.56
N CYS A 94 25.70 12.66 -0.26
CA CYS A 94 25.75 13.68 -1.27
C CYS A 94 27.06 13.62 -2.05
N ALA A 95 26.92 13.69 -3.38
CA ALA A 95 28.04 13.82 -4.29
C ALA A 95 27.57 14.64 -5.50
N ASN A 96 28.32 15.70 -5.85
CA ASN A 96 28.02 16.56 -7.00
C ASN A 96 26.58 17.09 -7.01
N GLY A 97 26.07 17.47 -5.83
CA GLY A 97 24.73 18.05 -5.68
C GLY A 97 23.58 17.05 -5.81
N LYS A 98 23.86 15.74 -5.78
CA LYS A 98 22.86 14.68 -5.82
C LYS A 98 23.07 13.69 -4.69
N CYS A 99 21.98 13.12 -4.21
CA CYS A 99 22.09 12.01 -3.26
C CYS A 99 22.52 10.75 -4.00
N GLY A 100 23.69 10.24 -3.65
CA GLY A 100 24.24 9.01 -4.19
C GLY A 100 23.83 7.81 -3.33
N LYS A 101 23.40 6.74 -4.02
CA LYS A 101 23.04 5.46 -3.43
C LYS A 101 24.17 4.90 -2.55
N GLY A 102 23.83 4.55 -1.32
CA GLY A 102 24.69 3.91 -0.34
C GLY A 102 24.81 2.40 -0.53
N GLY A 103 25.18 1.71 0.56
CA GLY A 103 25.28 0.25 0.59
C GLY A 103 23.91 -0.41 0.47
N THR A 104 23.84 -1.60 -0.14
CA THR A 104 22.59 -2.36 -0.19
C THR A 104 22.27 -2.93 1.19
N VAL A 105 21.03 -2.74 1.65
CA VAL A 105 20.51 -3.35 2.87
C VAL A 105 20.29 -4.84 2.63
N VAL A 106 20.87 -5.66 3.51
CA VAL A 106 20.60 -7.10 3.53
C VAL A 106 19.39 -7.34 4.41
N CYS A 107 18.30 -7.79 3.79
CA CYS A 107 17.12 -8.24 4.50
C CYS A 107 17.26 -9.73 4.79
N ASP A 108 17.54 -10.04 6.05
CA ASP A 108 17.61 -11.41 6.58
C ASP A 108 17.02 -11.39 7.99
N ASP A 109 15.81 -11.95 8.17
CA ASP A 109 15.18 -12.07 9.50
C ASP A 109 15.61 -13.34 10.25
N LYS A 110 16.49 -14.14 9.64
CA LYS A 110 16.98 -15.44 10.13
C LYS A 110 15.89 -16.50 10.28
N ASN A 111 14.74 -16.32 9.63
CA ASN A 111 13.68 -17.29 9.57
C ASN A 111 13.74 -18.03 8.22
N GLY A 112 14.21 -19.28 8.24
CA GLY A 112 14.25 -20.11 7.03
C GLY A 112 12.88 -20.39 6.40
N CYS A 113 11.78 -19.99 7.06
CA CYS A 113 10.41 -20.13 6.56
C CYS A 113 9.90 -18.89 5.83
N THR A 114 10.69 -17.82 5.76
CA THR A 114 10.35 -16.61 5.00
C THR A 114 11.20 -16.49 3.74
N ALA A 115 10.61 -15.87 2.73
CA ALA A 115 11.31 -15.35 1.58
C ALA A 115 11.58 -13.88 1.86
N ASP A 116 12.85 -13.57 2.06
CA ASP A 116 13.29 -12.24 2.43
C ASP A 116 13.59 -11.46 1.16
N SER A 117 13.05 -10.26 1.08
CA SER A 117 13.29 -9.36 -0.02
C SER A 117 13.26 -7.93 0.47
N CYS A 118 13.78 -7.03 -0.36
CA CYS A 118 13.72 -5.61 -0.08
C CYS A 118 12.85 -4.91 -1.11
N ASP A 119 11.81 -4.25 -0.62
CA ASP A 119 10.93 -3.39 -1.38
C ASP A 119 11.44 -1.95 -1.28
N VAL A 120 11.63 -1.28 -2.41
CA VAL A 120 12.26 0.05 -2.47
C VAL A 120 11.49 1.13 -1.70
N VAL A 121 10.20 0.92 -1.40
CA VAL A 121 9.36 1.85 -0.64
C VAL A 121 9.17 1.36 0.80
N LYS A 122 8.92 0.06 1.00
CA LYS A 122 8.59 -0.51 2.32
C LYS A 122 9.81 -0.94 3.12
N GLY A 123 10.98 -1.06 2.49
CA GLY A 123 12.17 -1.64 3.08
C GLY A 123 12.11 -3.17 3.11
N CYS A 124 12.69 -3.77 4.14
CA CYS A 124 12.69 -5.23 4.27
C CYS A 124 11.28 -5.79 4.42
N VAL A 125 10.97 -6.77 3.57
CA VAL A 125 9.72 -7.52 3.61
C VAL A 125 10.05 -9.01 3.74
N TYR A 126 9.38 -9.65 4.69
CA TYR A 126 9.58 -11.06 5.03
C TYR A 126 8.27 -11.78 4.76
N GLN A 127 8.14 -12.35 3.56
CA GLN A 127 6.91 -13.05 3.21
C GLN A 127 7.03 -14.49 3.67
N GLN A 128 5.98 -15.03 4.31
CA GLN A 128 5.90 -16.46 4.54
C GLN A 128 6.08 -17.18 3.21
N ALA A 129 7.20 -17.88 3.06
CA ALA A 129 7.39 -18.75 1.92
C ALA A 129 6.39 -19.88 2.13
N GLY A 130 5.29 -19.87 1.38
CA GLY A 130 4.18 -20.82 1.50
C GLY A 130 4.54 -22.27 1.12
N ALA A 131 5.75 -22.72 1.45
CA ALA A 131 6.40 -23.91 0.91
C ALA A 131 6.17 -25.17 1.74
N CYS A 132 5.56 -25.07 2.93
CA CYS A 132 5.27 -26.26 3.73
C CYS A 132 3.79 -26.71 3.66
N ASP A 133 2.90 -26.04 2.93
CA ASP A 133 1.57 -26.61 2.70
C ASP A 133 1.68 -27.69 1.60
N ASP A 134 1.56 -28.96 1.98
CA ASP A 134 1.55 -30.08 1.03
C ASP A 134 0.19 -30.25 0.33
N GLY A 135 -0.77 -29.38 0.65
CA GLY A 135 -2.12 -29.41 0.12
C GLY A 135 -3.00 -30.52 0.71
N ASP A 136 -2.48 -31.33 1.64
CA ASP A 136 -3.26 -32.34 2.35
C ASP A 136 -3.99 -31.69 3.54
N PRO A 137 -5.33 -31.73 3.59
CA PRO A 137 -6.08 -31.25 4.75
C PRO A 137 -5.86 -32.10 6.01
N CYS A 138 -5.25 -33.29 5.89
CA CYS A 138 -4.96 -34.21 6.99
C CYS A 138 -3.53 -34.20 7.50
N THR A 139 -2.73 -33.25 7.06
CA THR A 139 -1.40 -32.96 7.60
C THR A 139 -1.45 -31.63 8.33
N ALA A 140 -0.84 -31.60 9.51
CA ALA A 140 -0.45 -30.38 10.18
C ALA A 140 0.94 -30.02 9.66
N ASP A 141 1.01 -28.96 8.88
CA ASP A 141 2.25 -28.47 8.32
C ASP A 141 2.91 -27.50 9.27
N SER A 142 4.20 -27.72 9.49
CA SER A 142 5.04 -26.77 10.20
C SER A 142 6.36 -26.60 9.49
N CYS A 143 6.88 -25.39 9.56
CA CYS A 143 8.20 -25.04 9.08
C CYS A 143 9.12 -24.77 10.27
N ASN A 144 10.34 -25.28 10.21
CA ASN A 144 11.35 -25.00 11.23
C ASN A 144 12.06 -23.67 10.91
N PRO A 145 11.90 -22.61 11.73
CA PRO A 145 12.46 -21.29 11.44
C PRO A 145 13.99 -21.28 11.43
N ALA A 146 14.66 -22.23 12.08
CA ALA A 146 16.12 -22.25 12.13
C ALA A 146 16.77 -22.70 10.81
N ASN A 147 16.06 -23.46 9.97
CA ASN A 147 16.64 -24.07 8.77
C ASN A 147 15.69 -24.17 7.57
N GLY A 148 14.44 -23.71 7.70
CA GLY A 148 13.43 -23.77 6.65
C GLY A 148 12.89 -25.18 6.37
N ALA A 149 13.20 -26.18 7.22
CA ALA A 149 12.77 -27.54 6.98
C ALA A 149 11.26 -27.69 7.21
N CYS A 150 10.55 -28.25 6.22
CA CYS A 150 9.14 -28.57 6.32
C CYS A 150 8.91 -29.91 7.01
N SER A 151 7.86 -29.97 7.82
CA SER A 151 7.33 -31.21 8.39
C SER A 151 5.81 -31.24 8.24
N HIS A 152 5.30 -32.38 7.77
CA HIS A 152 3.88 -32.63 7.54
C HIS A 152 3.42 -33.75 8.46
N ALA A 153 2.94 -33.40 9.65
CA ALA A 153 2.55 -34.38 10.66
C ALA A 153 1.11 -34.85 10.43
N ALA A 154 0.90 -36.15 10.28
CA ALA A 154 -0.44 -36.70 10.10
C ALA A 154 -1.35 -36.38 11.30
N VAL A 155 -2.51 -35.79 11.03
CA VAL A 155 -3.51 -35.49 12.05
C VAL A 155 -4.30 -36.76 12.35
N ALA A 156 -4.24 -37.22 13.60
CA ALA A 156 -4.99 -38.38 14.05
C ALA A 156 -6.50 -38.17 13.86
N ASN A 157 -7.19 -39.21 13.38
CA ASN A 157 -8.63 -39.19 13.09
C ASN A 157 -9.06 -38.14 12.05
N CYS A 158 -8.14 -37.69 11.18
CA CYS A 158 -8.50 -36.77 10.11
C CYS A 158 -9.36 -37.45 9.03
N CYS A 159 -10.48 -36.80 8.71
CA CYS A 159 -11.52 -37.32 7.85
C CYS A 159 -11.27 -37.05 6.35
N GLY A 160 -10.03 -36.97 5.87
CA GLY A 160 -9.71 -36.48 4.51
C GLY A 160 -9.16 -37.50 3.52
N LYS A 161 -8.42 -38.54 3.98
CA LYS A 161 -7.85 -39.56 3.07
C LYS A 161 -8.72 -40.82 2.90
N ALA A 162 -9.64 -41.09 3.81
CA ALA A 162 -10.47 -42.31 3.79
C ALA A 162 -11.90 -42.11 3.28
N VAL A 163 -12.28 -40.89 2.89
CA VAL A 163 -13.69 -40.59 2.56
C VAL A 163 -14.05 -40.71 1.09
N HIS A 164 -13.12 -40.75 0.14
CA HIS A 164 -13.55 -40.87 -1.27
C HIS A 164 -13.98 -42.29 -1.66
N LEU A 165 -13.55 -43.32 -0.93
CA LEU A 165 -14.00 -44.70 -1.20
C LEU A 165 -15.10 -45.19 -0.24
N GLU A 166 -15.17 -44.69 1.00
CA GLU A 166 -16.19 -45.14 1.98
C GLU A 166 -17.34 -44.16 2.25
N VAL A 167 -17.31 -42.87 1.85
CA VAL A 167 -18.50 -41.98 1.99
C VAL A 167 -19.61 -42.38 1.04
N LEU A 168 -19.29 -43.01 -0.08
CA LEU A 168 -20.29 -43.65 -0.96
C LEU A 168 -21.05 -44.80 -0.28
N LEU A 169 -20.52 -45.35 0.82
CA LEU A 169 -21.20 -46.38 1.63
C LEU A 169 -21.97 -45.79 2.82
N CYS A 170 -21.62 -44.59 3.30
CA CYS A 170 -22.31 -43.96 4.43
C CYS A 170 -23.63 -43.28 4.00
N GLU A 171 -23.70 -42.67 2.81
CA GLU A 171 -24.95 -42.08 2.28
C GLU A 171 -25.97 -43.13 1.80
N ARG A 172 -25.53 -44.38 1.53
CA ARG A 172 -26.42 -45.48 1.13
C ARG A 172 -26.97 -46.29 2.30
N ALA A 173 -26.51 -46.03 3.52
CA ALA A 173 -27.09 -46.60 4.74
C ALA A 173 -28.10 -45.65 5.40
N ARG A 174 -28.98 -45.02 4.61
CA ARG A 174 -30.29 -44.60 5.14
C ARG A 174 -31.08 -45.90 5.38
N PRO A 175 -31.40 -46.29 6.62
CA PRO A 175 -32.31 -47.40 6.80
C PRO A 175 -33.67 -46.96 6.30
N LEU A 176 -34.14 -47.56 5.21
CA LEU A 176 -35.57 -47.70 4.91
C LEU A 176 -36.22 -48.46 6.08
N ARG A 177 -36.49 -47.79 7.21
CA ARG A 177 -37.39 -48.27 8.26
C ARG A 177 -37.71 -47.18 9.29
N GLN A 178 -38.58 -46.25 8.86
CA GLN A 178 -39.67 -45.78 9.72
C GLN A 178 -40.99 -46.09 9.02
N VAL A 179 -41.35 -47.37 9.01
CA VAL A 179 -42.74 -47.77 9.24
C VAL A 179 -42.65 -48.89 10.27
N LEU A 180 -42.95 -48.55 11.51
CA LEU A 180 -43.10 -49.50 12.61
C LEU A 180 -44.17 -50.53 12.23
N ALA A 181 -43.74 -51.77 12.02
CA ALA A 181 -44.56 -52.92 12.36
C ALA A 181 -44.50 -53.05 13.90
N LEU A 182 -45.60 -52.69 14.56
CA LEU A 182 -45.87 -53.15 15.91
C LEU A 182 -46.46 -54.56 15.82
N ARG A 183 -45.97 -55.45 16.71
CA ARG A 183 -46.39 -56.84 16.96
C ARG A 183 -45.80 -57.82 15.93
N ARG A 184 -45.04 -58.87 16.27
CA ARG A 184 -44.92 -59.73 17.46
C ARG A 184 -43.45 -60.11 17.67
N GLY A 185 -43.12 -60.43 18.92
CA GLY A 185 -41.76 -60.55 19.44
C GLY A 185 -40.92 -61.68 18.85
N GLU A 186 -39.60 -61.47 18.89
CA GLU A 186 -38.52 -62.40 19.26
C GLU A 186 -37.14 -61.68 19.16
N PRO A 187 -36.04 -62.24 19.72
CA PRO A 187 -35.07 -61.47 20.50
C PRO A 187 -33.76 -61.05 19.78
N THR A 188 -33.14 -60.01 20.37
CA THR A 188 -31.71 -59.64 20.37
C THR A 188 -31.01 -59.31 19.05
N VAL A 189 -30.83 -58.00 18.81
CA VAL A 189 -29.82 -57.46 17.88
C VAL A 189 -28.44 -57.54 18.56
N ARG A 190 -27.47 -58.14 17.88
CA ARG A 190 -26.07 -58.27 18.33
C ARG A 190 -25.39 -56.89 18.51
N PRO A 191 -24.47 -56.71 19.48
CA PRO A 191 -23.92 -55.39 19.82
C PRO A 191 -22.91 -54.81 18.81
N GLU A 192 -22.40 -55.58 17.86
CA GLU A 192 -21.23 -55.15 17.05
C GLU A 192 -21.52 -54.12 15.95
N ALA A 193 -22.80 -53.86 15.63
CA ALA A 193 -23.17 -52.92 14.56
C ALA A 193 -23.18 -51.44 15.01
N ILE A 194 -23.10 -51.16 16.31
CA ILE A 194 -23.18 -49.78 16.85
C ILE A 194 -21.81 -49.09 16.86
N GLN A 195 -20.71 -49.85 17.00
CA GLN A 195 -19.35 -49.30 17.12
C GLN A 195 -18.73 -48.69 15.85
N ARG A 196 -19.39 -48.82 14.69
CA ARG A 196 -18.94 -48.17 13.43
C ARG A 196 -19.54 -46.78 13.22
N ARG A 197 -20.66 -46.45 13.86
CA ARG A 197 -21.31 -45.13 13.75
C ARG A 197 -20.60 -44.04 14.54
N ASP A 198 -20.02 -44.38 15.69
CA ASP A 198 -19.42 -43.38 16.60
C ASP A 198 -18.07 -42.82 16.12
N ARG A 199 -17.41 -43.48 15.15
CA ARG A 199 -16.13 -43.00 14.60
C ARG A 199 -16.27 -41.83 13.62
N CYS A 200 -17.41 -41.68 12.96
CA CYS A 200 -17.66 -40.54 12.07
C CYS A 200 -18.10 -39.27 12.83
N SER A 201 -18.77 -39.43 13.99
CA SER A 201 -19.25 -38.31 14.81
C SER A 201 -18.16 -37.64 15.66
N GLN A 202 -16.96 -38.23 15.73
CA GLN A 202 -15.80 -37.68 16.45
C GLN A 202 -14.85 -36.90 15.53
N CYS A 203 -15.18 -36.75 14.25
CA CYS A 203 -14.36 -35.98 13.33
C CYS A 203 -14.53 -34.47 13.58
N PRO A 204 -13.48 -33.74 14.00
CA PRO A 204 -13.56 -32.29 14.05
C PRO A 204 -13.75 -31.76 12.63
N THR A 205 -14.88 -31.08 12.38
CA THR A 205 -15.25 -30.52 11.08
C THR A 205 -14.53 -29.21 10.77
N THR A 206 -13.43 -28.89 11.45
CA THR A 206 -12.74 -27.61 11.27
C THR A 206 -11.54 -27.78 10.35
N PRO A 207 -11.57 -27.21 9.13
CA PRO A 207 -10.37 -27.04 8.32
C PRO A 207 -9.37 -26.14 9.04
N LYS A 208 -8.08 -26.24 8.67
CA LYS A 208 -6.97 -25.38 9.12
C LYS A 208 -7.43 -23.91 9.32
N PRO A 209 -7.09 -23.25 10.44
CA PRO A 209 -7.31 -21.81 10.60
C PRO A 209 -6.48 -21.07 9.55
N GLY A 210 -7.16 -20.41 8.60
CA GLY A 210 -6.52 -19.62 7.53
C GLY A 210 -7.06 -19.91 6.12
N ARG A 211 -7.76 -21.03 5.89
CA ARG A 211 -8.53 -21.23 4.66
C ARG A 211 -9.95 -20.69 4.87
N ALA A 212 -10.30 -19.63 4.15
CA ALA A 212 -11.67 -19.13 4.10
C ALA A 212 -12.62 -20.29 3.79
N MET A 213 -13.66 -20.45 4.62
CA MET A 213 -14.71 -21.42 4.39
C MET A 213 -15.28 -21.19 2.99
N ALA A 214 -15.36 -22.25 2.19
CA ALA A 214 -16.31 -22.27 1.09
C ALA A 214 -17.70 -22.04 1.71
N ILE A 215 -18.33 -20.93 1.33
CA ILE A 215 -19.66 -20.52 1.73
C ILE A 215 -20.61 -21.72 1.56
N PRO A 216 -21.31 -22.20 2.59
CA PRO A 216 -22.30 -23.24 2.41
C PRO A 216 -23.44 -22.71 1.54
N TYR A 217 -23.96 -23.57 0.66
CA TYR A 217 -25.00 -23.32 -0.36
C TYR A 217 -26.39 -22.90 0.19
N ARG A 218 -26.46 -22.25 1.36
CA ARG A 218 -27.71 -21.81 2.00
C ARG A 218 -27.68 -20.37 2.52
N ALA A 219 -27.10 -19.48 1.73
CA ALA A 219 -27.25 -18.03 1.90
C ALA A 219 -27.59 -17.36 0.55
N LEU A 220 -28.64 -17.84 -0.13
CA LEU A 220 -29.21 -17.20 -1.32
C LEU A 220 -30.65 -16.71 -1.14
N GLU A 221 -31.13 -16.56 0.10
CA GLU A 221 -32.46 -15.98 0.36
C GLU A 221 -32.46 -14.59 0.98
N GLU A 222 -31.31 -13.91 1.11
CA GLU A 222 -31.29 -12.46 1.44
C GLU A 222 -30.22 -11.68 0.66
N LEU A 223 -30.38 -11.62 -0.67
CA LEU A 223 -29.80 -10.55 -1.49
C LEU A 223 -30.91 -9.91 -2.35
N PRO A 224 -30.97 -8.58 -2.47
CA PRO A 224 -32.14 -7.84 -2.94
C PRO A 224 -32.46 -8.06 -4.42
N GLU A 225 -33.77 -8.00 -4.74
CA GLU A 225 -34.44 -8.29 -6.03
C GLU A 225 -33.97 -7.46 -7.26
N ARG A 226 -32.72 -7.54 -7.70
CA ARG A 226 -32.32 -6.92 -8.98
C ARG A 226 -31.31 -7.75 -9.77
N MET A 227 -31.70 -8.96 -10.18
CA MET A 227 -31.16 -9.59 -11.39
C MET A 227 -31.99 -10.82 -11.79
N ARG A 228 -33.28 -10.61 -12.06
CA ARG A 228 -34.04 -11.49 -12.96
C ARG A 228 -34.37 -10.68 -14.20
N LEU A 229 -33.71 -10.98 -15.30
CA LEU A 229 -34.25 -11.02 -16.66
C LEU A 229 -33.12 -11.51 -17.57
N GLY A 230 -33.24 -12.76 -18.00
CA GLY A 230 -32.45 -13.26 -19.11
C GLY A 230 -32.99 -12.65 -20.39
N GLU A 231 -32.11 -12.00 -21.15
CA GLU A 231 -32.34 -11.79 -22.58
C GLU A 231 -31.09 -12.16 -23.37
N ARG A 232 -31.38 -12.77 -24.52
CA ARG A 232 -30.45 -13.46 -25.42
C ARG A 232 -29.54 -12.44 -26.10
N GLY A 233 -28.25 -12.43 -25.77
CA GLY A 233 -27.22 -11.70 -26.51
C GLY A 233 -26.46 -12.62 -27.47
N ARG A 234 -26.62 -12.38 -28.78
CA ARG A 234 -25.88 -13.04 -29.86
C ARG A 234 -24.37 -12.95 -29.65
N LEU A 235 -23.67 -14.06 -29.89
CA LEU A 235 -22.24 -14.09 -30.20
C LEU A 235 -21.96 -13.20 -31.42
N GLN A 236 -21.24 -12.09 -31.22
CA GLN A 236 -20.55 -11.40 -32.31
C GLN A 236 -19.12 -11.90 -32.38
N ARG A 237 -18.73 -12.40 -33.56
CA ARG A 237 -17.36 -12.77 -33.89
C ARG A 237 -16.44 -11.54 -33.82
N PRO A 238 -15.17 -11.69 -33.43
CA PRO A 238 -14.20 -10.60 -33.50
C PRO A 238 -13.85 -10.30 -34.96
N GLN A 239 -13.90 -9.03 -35.36
CA GLN A 239 -13.30 -8.55 -36.60
C GLN A 239 -11.77 -8.41 -36.44
N PRO A 240 -10.98 -8.66 -37.49
CA PRO A 240 -9.53 -8.48 -37.44
C PRO A 240 -9.16 -6.99 -37.46
N ALA A 241 -8.17 -6.62 -36.65
CA ALA A 241 -7.61 -5.28 -36.60
C ALA A 241 -7.07 -4.86 -37.97
N HIS A 242 -7.52 -3.69 -38.45
CA HIS A 242 -7.00 -3.05 -39.65
C HIS A 242 -5.55 -2.61 -39.44
N ARG A 243 -4.75 -2.96 -40.44
CA ARG A 243 -3.34 -2.61 -40.64
C ARG A 243 -3.23 -1.14 -41.04
N SER A 244 -2.56 -0.33 -40.24
CA SER A 244 -2.17 1.03 -40.61
C SER A 244 -0.99 0.97 -41.59
N THR A 245 -1.18 1.48 -42.80
CA THR A 245 -0.09 1.83 -43.73
C THR A 245 0.34 3.29 -43.49
N PRO A 246 1.62 3.63 -43.67
CA PRO A 246 2.08 5.02 -43.67
C PRO A 246 1.82 5.68 -45.02
N ASP A 247 1.28 6.90 -45.01
CA ASP A 247 1.14 7.75 -46.19
C ASP A 247 2.44 8.53 -46.43
N ASP A 248 2.92 8.41 -47.67
CA ASP A 248 3.96 9.21 -48.33
C ASP A 248 3.50 10.67 -48.56
N GLU A 249 4.43 11.61 -48.42
CA GLU A 249 4.35 12.96 -48.99
C GLU A 249 4.27 12.92 -50.53
N PRO A 250 3.70 13.97 -51.15
CA PRO A 250 4.60 14.91 -51.83
C PRO A 250 4.14 16.39 -51.78
N GLY A 251 5.10 17.31 -51.60
CA GLY A 251 4.92 18.76 -51.73
C GLY A 251 6.20 19.55 -51.57
#